data_AF-A0A6M3JQ34-F1
#
_entry.id   AF-A0A6M3JQ34-F1
#
_cell.length_a   1.000
_cell.length_b   1.000
_cell.length_c   1.000
_cell.angle_alpha   90.00
_cell.angle_beta   90.00
_cell.angle_gamma   90.00
#
_symmetry.space_group_name_H-M   'P 1'
#
loop_
_entity.id
_entity.type
_entity.pdbx_description
1 polymer ?
#
loop_
_entity_poly.entity_id
_entity_poly.type
_entity_poly.pdbx_seq_one_letter_code
_entity_poly.pdbx_strand_id
1 'polypeptide(L)'
;MEYLKIHNWDKWQTYRSDRNQPPWIKIHRCVMRHPEWVSLTDAERGQLVAIWLLGADHDGVIPASPTIVQKLCFMEKSPDFDRFIELGFIENSIDAKLTPS
;
A
#
# COMPACT_ATOMS: atom_id res chain seq x y z
N MET A 1 -14.39 6.44 8.86
CA MET A 1 -13.93 5.44 7.88
C MET A 1 -12.61 4.92 8.40
N GLU A 2 -12.40 3.62 8.40
CA GLU A 2 -11.14 3.00 8.85
C GLU A 2 -10.12 2.99 7.71
N TYR A 3 -8.84 3.04 8.08
CA TYR A 3 -7.72 3.12 7.14
C TYR A 3 -6.66 2.06 7.47
N LEU A 4 -5.82 1.78 6.48
CA LEU A 4 -4.63 0.94 6.59
C LEU A 4 -3.43 1.72 6.07
N LYS A 5 -2.22 1.30 6.44
CA LYS A 5 -0.97 1.92 5.99
C LYS A 5 -0.11 0.90 5.25
N ILE A 6 0.49 1.30 4.13
CA ILE A 6 1.47 0.46 3.42
C ILE A 6 2.74 0.38 4.27
N HIS A 7 3.21 -0.85 4.50
CA HIS A 7 4.37 -1.11 5.35
C HIS A 7 5.61 -0.36 4.87
N ASN A 8 6.29 0.32 5.79
CA ASN A 8 7.54 1.05 5.53
C ASN A 8 7.45 2.09 4.39
N TRP A 9 6.27 2.69 4.15
CA TRP A 9 6.09 3.68 3.08
C TRP A 9 7.15 4.80 3.13
N ASP A 10 7.37 5.40 4.30
CA ASP A 10 8.28 6.54 4.48
C ASP A 10 9.75 6.19 4.22
N LYS A 11 10.11 4.90 4.33
CA LYS A 11 11.44 4.38 4.00
C LYS A 11 11.60 4.17 2.48
N TRP A 12 10.56 3.67 1.81
CA TRP A 12 10.66 3.26 0.41
C TRP A 12 10.29 4.37 -0.58
N GLN A 13 9.42 5.30 -0.15
CA GLN A 13 8.88 6.42 -0.93
C GLN A 13 9.29 7.78 -0.36
N THR A 14 10.51 7.89 0.18
CA THR A 14 11.03 9.21 0.58
C THR A 14 11.25 10.09 -0.65
N TYR A 15 10.50 11.17 -0.73
CA TYR A 15 10.67 12.22 -1.72
C TYR A 15 11.12 13.51 -1.05
N ARG A 16 11.86 14.34 -1.78
CA ARG A 16 12.23 15.64 -1.27
C ARG A 16 11.01 16.55 -1.29
N SER A 17 10.77 17.27 -0.21
CA SER A 17 9.64 18.19 -0.04
C SER A 17 9.64 19.36 -1.01
N ASP A 18 10.79 19.67 -1.63
CA ASP A 18 10.94 20.71 -2.66
C ASP A 18 10.38 20.28 -4.03
N ARG A 19 9.94 19.02 -4.17
CA ARG A 19 9.29 18.50 -5.36
C ARG A 19 7.87 18.09 -4.99
N ASN A 20 6.90 18.51 -5.80
CA ASN A 20 5.53 17.98 -5.71
C ASN A 20 5.55 16.45 -5.72
N GLN A 21 4.49 15.83 -5.19
CA GLN A 21 4.32 14.38 -5.20
C GLN A 21 4.62 13.83 -6.61
N PRO A 22 5.61 12.93 -6.76
CA PRO A 22 6.01 12.46 -8.07
C PRO A 22 4.92 11.59 -8.69
N PRO A 23 4.79 11.57 -10.02
CA PRO A 23 3.74 10.80 -10.70
C PRO A 23 4.06 9.28 -10.76
N TRP A 24 5.02 8.80 -9.97
CA TRP A 24 5.44 7.40 -9.92
C TRP A 24 5.80 6.99 -8.49
N ILE A 25 5.70 5.70 -8.22
CA ILE A 25 6.25 5.05 -7.03
C ILE A 25 7.57 4.33 -7.36
N LYS A 26 8.43 4.14 -6.37
CA LYS A 26 9.63 3.30 -6.48
C LYS A 26 9.36 1.90 -5.94
N ILE A 27 9.47 0.86 -6.76
CA ILE A 27 9.46 -0.52 -6.26
C ILE A 27 10.90 -0.98 -6.08
N HIS A 28 11.29 -1.28 -4.85
CA HIS A 28 12.66 -1.72 -4.55
C HIS A 28 12.87 -3.16 -5.02
N ARG A 29 13.93 -3.40 -5.82
CA ARG A 29 14.26 -4.73 -6.36
C ARG A 29 14.45 -5.83 -5.31
N CYS A 30 14.67 -5.47 -4.05
CA CYS A 30 14.77 -6.43 -2.95
C CYS A 30 13.44 -7.14 -2.69
N VAL A 31 12.31 -6.58 -3.12
CA VAL A 31 10.98 -7.20 -2.98
C VAL A 31 10.95 -8.61 -3.55
N MET A 32 11.62 -8.83 -4.69
CA MET A 32 11.72 -10.13 -5.35
C MET A 32 12.51 -11.19 -4.55
N ARG A 33 13.17 -10.79 -3.45
CA ARG A 33 13.96 -11.68 -2.58
C ARG A 33 13.24 -11.99 -1.27
N HIS A 34 12.12 -11.33 -0.97
CA HIS A 34 11.34 -11.59 0.24
C HIS A 34 10.52 -12.87 0.07
N PRO A 35 10.66 -13.87 0.96
CA PRO A 35 9.86 -15.10 0.92
C PRO A 35 8.35 -14.82 0.84
N GLU A 36 7.89 -13.78 1.54
CA GLU A 36 6.52 -13.32 1.58
C GLU A 36 6.04 -12.92 0.18
N TRP A 37 6.86 -12.20 -0.60
CA TRP A 37 6.54 -11.81 -1.98
C TRP A 37 6.54 -13.00 -2.94
N VAL A 38 7.48 -13.93 -2.75
CA VAL A 38 7.57 -15.16 -3.55
C VAL A 38 6.33 -16.04 -3.32
N SER A 39 5.76 -16.02 -2.11
CA SER A 39 4.56 -16.78 -1.75
C SER A 39 3.26 -16.27 -2.39
N LEU A 40 3.27 -15.05 -2.94
CA LEU A 40 2.11 -14.45 -3.59
C LEU A 40 1.86 -15.07 -4.97
N THR A 41 0.59 -15.18 -5.33
CA THR A 41 0.14 -15.38 -6.70
C THR A 41 0.41 -14.15 -7.57
N ASP A 42 0.39 -14.33 -8.89
CA ASP A 42 0.56 -13.22 -9.82
C ASP A 42 -0.54 -12.15 -9.67
N ALA A 43 -1.76 -12.58 -9.34
CA ALA A 43 -2.87 -11.68 -9.07
C ALA A 43 -2.60 -10.81 -7.82
N GLU A 44 -2.16 -11.43 -6.72
CA GLU A 44 -1.86 -10.71 -5.47
C GLU A 44 -0.71 -9.70 -5.64
N ARG A 45 0.33 -10.06 -6.41
CA ARG A 45 1.42 -9.12 -6.73
C ARG A 45 0.88 -7.91 -7.50
N GLY A 46 0.02 -8.14 -8.49
CA GLY A 46 -0.66 -7.08 -9.24
C GLY A 46 -1.54 -6.21 -8.34
N GLN A 47 -2.29 -6.82 -7.42
CA GLN A 47 -3.11 -6.11 -6.45
C GLN A 47 -2.27 -5.23 -5.53
N LEU A 48 -1.16 -5.73 -4.97
CA LEU A 48 -0.27 -4.93 -4.13
C LEU A 48 0.31 -3.71 -4.86
N VAL A 49 0.75 -3.89 -6.11
CA VAL A 49 1.29 -2.77 -6.91
C VAL A 49 0.21 -1.71 -7.15
N ALA A 50 -1.03 -2.12 -7.48
CA ALA A 50 -2.14 -1.20 -7.65
C ALA A 50 -2.54 -0.50 -6.35
N ILE A 51 -2.48 -1.20 -5.21
CA ILE A 51 -2.69 -0.62 -3.88
C ILE A 51 -1.59 0.41 -3.55
N TRP A 52 -0.33 0.13 -3.88
CA TRP A 52 0.76 1.08 -3.69
C TRP A 52 0.62 2.33 -4.54
N LEU A 53 0.08 2.21 -5.76
CA LEU A 53 -0.28 3.35 -6.59
C LEU A 53 -1.41 4.16 -5.93
N LEU A 54 -2.45 3.51 -5.43
CA LEU A 54 -3.55 4.18 -4.73
C LEU A 54 -3.08 4.94 -3.49
N GLY A 55 -2.17 4.34 -2.70
CA GLY A 55 -1.62 4.99 -1.51
C GLY A 55 -0.68 6.17 -1.80
N ALA A 56 -0.21 6.33 -3.05
CA ALA A 56 0.81 7.32 -3.38
C ALA A 56 0.38 8.76 -3.13
N ASP A 57 -0.90 9.06 -3.35
CA ASP A 57 -1.47 10.40 -3.15
C ASP A 57 -1.72 10.74 -1.67
N HIS A 58 -1.69 9.73 -0.81
CA HIS A 58 -2.08 9.81 0.61
C HIS A 58 -1.02 9.26 1.55
N ASP A 59 0.26 9.45 1.21
CA ASP A 59 1.40 9.02 2.03
C ASP A 59 1.33 7.55 2.44
N GLY A 60 0.91 6.67 1.53
CA GLY A 60 0.77 5.24 1.77
C GLY A 60 -0.44 4.85 2.60
N VAL A 61 -1.37 5.76 2.87
CA VAL A 61 -2.64 5.47 3.56
C VAL A 61 -3.69 5.06 2.53
N ILE A 62 -4.43 4.00 2.82
CA ILE A 62 -5.50 3.47 1.96
C ILE A 62 -6.76 3.19 2.78
N PRO A 63 -7.96 3.20 2.17
CA PRO A 63 -9.19 2.78 2.85
C PRO A 63 -9.10 1.32 3.31
N ALA A 64 -9.56 1.02 4.53
CA ALA A 64 -9.61 -0.34 5.05
C ALA A 64 -10.73 -1.21 4.44
N SER A 65 -11.53 -0.66 3.51
CA SER A 65 -12.60 -1.39 2.84
C SER A 65 -12.09 -2.07 1.56
N PRO A 66 -12.06 -3.42 1.50
CA PRO A 66 -11.61 -4.13 0.31
C PRO A 66 -12.43 -3.78 -0.94
N THR A 67 -13.75 -3.59 -0.78
CA THR A 67 -14.65 -3.22 -1.88
C THR A 67 -14.37 -1.82 -2.44
N ILE A 68 -13.98 -0.86 -1.60
CA ILE A 68 -13.60 0.48 -2.07
C ILE A 68 -12.29 0.40 -2.84
N VAL A 69 -11.28 -0.27 -2.26
CA VAL A 69 -9.97 -0.40 -2.90
C VAL A 69 -10.06 -1.18 -4.21
N GLN A 70 -10.86 -2.25 -4.28
CA GLN A 70 -11.13 -2.99 -5.51
C GLN A 70 -11.60 -2.05 -6.64
N LYS A 71 -12.53 -1.15 -6.34
CA LYS A 71 -13.07 -0.19 -7.32
C LYS A 71 -12.03 0.86 -7.73
N LEU A 72 -11.34 1.44 -6.76
CA LEU A 72 -10.33 2.48 -7.00
C LEU A 72 -9.11 1.94 -7.79
N CYS A 73 -8.77 0.67 -7.58
CA CYS A 73 -7.66 0.00 -8.27
C CYS A 73 -8.09 -0.78 -9.51
N PHE A 74 -9.36 -0.70 -9.93
CA PHE A 74 -9.90 -1.41 -11.11
C PHE A 74 -9.63 -2.93 -11.10
N MET A 75 -9.71 -3.56 -9.93
CA MET A 75 -9.40 -4.98 -9.77
C MET A 75 -10.62 -5.85 -10.06
N GLU A 76 -10.39 -7.00 -10.71
CA GLU A 76 -11.43 -8.00 -10.93
C GLU A 76 -11.93 -8.60 -9.60
N LYS A 77 -11.01 -8.89 -8.68
CA LYS A 77 -11.29 -9.49 -7.38
C LYS A 77 -10.95 -8.55 -6.24
N SER A 78 -11.71 -8.64 -5.15
CA SER A 78 -11.42 -7.93 -3.92
C SER A 78 -10.04 -8.36 -3.39
N PRO A 79 -9.19 -7.43 -2.92
CA PRO A 79 -7.96 -7.77 -2.23
C PRO A 79 -8.27 -8.43 -0.88
N ASP A 80 -7.39 -9.33 -0.45
CA ASP A 80 -7.42 -9.93 0.89
C ASP A 80 -6.45 -9.15 1.79
N PHE A 81 -6.98 -8.21 2.57
CA PHE A 81 -6.15 -7.39 3.44
C PHE A 81 -5.59 -8.16 4.62
N ASP A 82 -6.32 -9.14 5.16
CA ASP A 82 -5.81 -9.95 6.29
C ASP A 82 -4.54 -10.68 5.87
N ARG A 83 -4.53 -11.23 4.65
CA ARG A 83 -3.35 -11.85 4.07
C ARG A 83 -2.20 -10.89 3.84
N PHE A 84 -2.46 -9.69 3.32
CA PHE A 84 -1.40 -8.68 3.11
C PHE A 84 -0.84 -8.10 4.42
N ILE A 85 -1.66 -8.08 5.48
CA ILE A 85 -1.24 -7.74 6.84
C ILE A 85 -0.39 -8.85 7.43
N GLU A 86 -0.82 -10.11 7.34
CA GLU A 86 -0.07 -11.29 7.80
C GLU A 86 1.32 -11.37 7.15
N LEU A 87 1.40 -11.08 5.86
CA LEU A 87 2.65 -11.07 5.09
C LEU A 87 3.49 -9.79 5.26
N GLY A 88 3.02 -8.81 6.05
CA GLY A 88 3.77 -7.60 6.36
C GLY A 88 3.90 -6.60 5.21
N PHE A 89 2.98 -6.62 4.23
CA PHE A 89 2.92 -5.60 3.17
C PHE A 89 2.04 -4.40 3.55
N ILE A 90 1.10 -4.61 4.48
CA ILE A 90 0.16 -3.60 4.98
C ILE A 90 0.15 -3.69 6.51
N GLU A 91 -0.06 -2.56 7.17
CA GLU A 91 -0.20 -2.42 8.61
C GLU A 91 -1.60 -1.93 8.95
N ASN A 92 -2.14 -2.43 10.07
CA ASN A 92 -3.31 -1.82 10.69
C ASN A 92 -2.95 -0.40 11.13
N SER A 93 -3.68 0.62 10.66
CA SER A 93 -3.45 1.98 11.18
C SER A 93 -4.03 2.05 12.60
N ILE A 94 -3.18 2.27 13.60
CA ILE A 94 -3.63 2.47 14.99
C ILE A 94 -4.05 3.93 15.23
N ASP A 95 -3.58 4.88 14.41
CA ASP A 95 -3.64 6.31 14.75
C ASP A 95 -4.33 7.17 13.68
N ALA A 96 -5.66 7.25 13.76
CA ALA A 96 -6.43 8.40 13.27
C ALA A 96 -6.60 9.48 14.37
N LYS A 97 -5.71 9.51 15.36
CA LYS A 97 -5.66 10.55 16.41
C LYS A 97 -4.23 11.11 16.51
N LEU A 98 -4.14 12.44 16.43
CA LEU A 98 -2.95 13.31 16.50
C LEU A 98 -2.27 13.46 15.11
N THR A 99 -2.49 14.54 14.36
CA THR A 99 -2.13 15.91 14.75
C THR A 99 -2.95 16.92 13.93
N PRO A 100 -3.65 17.90 14.53
CA PRO A 100 -4.04 19.11 13.83
C PRO A 100 -2.82 20.04 13.77
N SER A 101 -2.42 20.44 12.57
CA SER A 101 -1.57 21.60 12.33
C SER A 101 -2.38 22.65 11.61
#